data_AF-A0A959V0Q4-F1
#
_entry.id   AF-A0A959V0Q4-F1
#
_cell.length_a   1.000
_cell.length_b   1.000
_cell.length_c   1.000
_cell.angle_alpha   90.00
_cell.angle_beta   90.00
_cell.angle_gamma   90.00
#
_symmetry.space_group_name_H-M   'P 1'
#
loop_
_entity.id
_entity.type
_entity.pdbx_description
1 polymer ?
#
loop_
_entity_poly.entity_id
_entity_poly.type
_entity_poly.pdbx_seq_one_letter_code
_entity_poly.pdbx_strand_id
1 'polypeptide(L)'
;TTLVLIPMVRAAIDVPLIAAGGIGSGQAMLAAMVLGADGVQLGSRFVCSEESSAHPAFKQRVVAAGEGETVLTLKELAPVRLIRNPFFQQVQEAYARCATTEQLKEVLGRARAKRGMFEGDLDEGELEIGQVSGQLRDILPAATIVRQVMDEYRSARKELLDAPRFHA
;
A
#
# COMPACT_ATOMS: atom_id res chain seq x y z
N THR A 1 1.72 5.81 10.15
CA THR A 1 0.85 5.14 11.13
C THR A 1 1.43 3.84 11.64
N THR A 2 1.81 2.91 10.76
CA THR A 2 2.31 1.57 11.12
C THR A 2 3.41 1.57 12.19
N LEU A 3 4.40 2.46 12.06
CA LEU A 3 5.51 2.62 13.01
C LEU A 3 5.06 2.81 14.47
N VAL A 4 3.97 3.56 14.69
CA VAL A 4 3.47 3.90 16.02
C VAL A 4 2.42 2.90 16.49
N LEU A 5 1.59 2.38 15.56
CA LEU A 5 0.45 1.55 15.91
C LEU A 5 0.85 0.13 16.35
N ILE A 6 1.86 -0.48 15.72
CA ILE A 6 2.28 -1.85 16.06
C ILE A 6 2.62 -1.99 17.56
N PRO A 7 3.53 -1.19 18.15
CA PRO A 7 3.90 -1.36 19.56
C PRO A 7 2.74 -1.04 20.51
N MET A 8 1.86 -0.09 20.16
CA MET A 8 0.67 0.20 20.95
C MET A 8 -0.30 -0.98 21.00
N VAL A 9 -0.54 -1.63 19.85
CA VAL A 9 -1.42 -2.81 19.77
C VAL A 9 -0.78 -3.99 20.48
N ARG A 10 0.51 -4.23 20.28
CA ARG A 10 1.25 -5.31 20.95
C ARG A 10 1.17 -5.22 22.48
N ALA A 11 1.23 -4.02 23.03
CA ALA A 11 1.10 -3.80 24.48
C ALA A 11 -0.31 -4.08 25.02
N ALA A 12 -1.33 -4.16 24.15
CA ALA A 12 -2.72 -4.34 24.54
C ALA A 12 -3.26 -5.75 24.31
N ILE A 13 -2.50 -6.65 23.67
CA ILE A 13 -2.96 -7.98 23.29
C ILE A 13 -1.89 -9.04 23.58
N ASP A 14 -2.33 -10.29 23.74
CA ASP A 14 -1.45 -11.46 23.90
C ASP A 14 -1.46 -12.40 22.67
N VAL A 15 -2.44 -12.25 21.78
CA VAL A 15 -2.60 -13.07 20.56
C VAL A 15 -1.59 -12.67 19.46
N PRO A 16 -1.37 -13.51 18.42
CA PRO A 16 -0.49 -13.17 17.31
C PRO A 16 -0.89 -11.87 16.59
N LEU A 17 0.09 -11.03 16.28
CA LEU A 17 -0.10 -9.73 15.64
C LEU A 17 0.48 -9.71 14.22
N ILE A 18 -0.35 -9.45 13.22
CA ILE A 18 0.09 -9.27 11.83
C ILE A 18 0.08 -7.77 11.48
N ALA A 19 1.24 -7.23 11.13
CA ALA A 19 1.37 -5.84 10.70
C ALA A 19 0.97 -5.67 9.22
N ALA A 20 0.24 -4.60 8.90
CA ALA A 20 -0.18 -4.29 7.54
C ALA A 20 0.01 -2.80 7.20
N GLY A 21 0.30 -2.52 5.93
CA GLY A 21 0.41 -1.16 5.41
C GLY A 21 1.83 -0.60 5.44
N GLY A 22 2.36 -0.26 4.26
CA GLY A 22 3.71 0.28 4.09
C GLY A 22 4.81 -0.79 3.96
N ILE A 23 4.46 -2.07 4.00
CA ILE A 23 5.42 -3.19 3.96
C ILE A 23 5.51 -3.70 2.52
N GLY A 24 6.70 -3.63 1.94
CA GLY A 24 6.98 -4.07 0.56
C GLY A 24 8.34 -4.73 0.35
N SER A 25 9.16 -4.82 1.41
CA SER A 25 10.51 -5.41 1.39
C SER A 25 10.79 -6.17 2.70
N GLY A 26 11.87 -6.94 2.71
CA GLY A 26 12.33 -7.67 3.89
C GLY A 26 12.83 -6.77 5.03
N GLN A 27 13.39 -5.60 4.73
CA GLN A 27 13.76 -4.60 5.76
C GLN A 27 12.52 -4.04 6.45
N ALA A 28 11.45 -3.74 5.69
CA ALA A 28 10.19 -3.29 6.25
C ALA A 28 9.53 -4.39 7.10
N MET A 29 9.65 -5.65 6.68
CA MET A 29 9.25 -6.79 7.50
C MET A 29 10.04 -6.83 8.82
N LEU A 30 11.38 -6.73 8.77
CA LEU A 30 12.21 -6.72 9.98
C LEU A 30 11.81 -5.58 10.93
N ALA A 31 11.59 -4.38 10.42
CA ALA A 31 11.13 -3.25 11.23
C ALA A 31 9.80 -3.56 11.93
N ALA A 32 8.83 -4.17 11.23
CA ALA A 32 7.57 -4.58 11.84
C ALA A 32 7.75 -5.64 12.92
N MET A 33 8.61 -6.64 12.70
CA MET A 33 8.92 -7.68 13.69
C MET A 33 9.57 -7.07 14.94
N VAL A 34 10.51 -6.14 14.79
CA VAL A 34 11.17 -5.44 15.91
C VAL A 34 10.17 -4.63 16.73
N LEU A 35 9.15 -4.06 16.08
CA LEU A 35 8.08 -3.31 16.75
C LEU A 35 7.08 -4.19 17.50
N GLY A 36 7.19 -5.53 17.37
CA GLY A 36 6.38 -6.50 18.10
C GLY A 36 5.32 -7.22 17.26
N ALA A 37 5.40 -7.15 15.93
CA ALA A 37 4.58 -8.01 15.07
C ALA A 37 5.15 -9.44 14.97
N ASP A 38 4.29 -10.42 14.78
CA ASP A 38 4.61 -11.83 14.57
C ASP A 38 4.60 -12.22 13.08
N GLY A 39 4.07 -11.34 12.23
CA GLY A 39 4.02 -11.50 10.78
C GLY A 39 3.63 -10.21 10.08
N VAL A 40 3.60 -10.26 8.74
CA VAL A 40 3.30 -9.10 7.90
C VAL A 40 2.31 -9.43 6.79
N GLN A 41 1.46 -8.47 6.45
CA GLN A 41 0.54 -8.53 5.32
C GLN A 41 0.97 -7.51 4.25
N LEU A 42 1.27 -8.01 3.06
CA LEU A 42 1.67 -7.19 1.92
C LEU A 42 0.49 -7.12 0.94
N GLY A 43 -0.04 -5.91 0.71
CA GLY A 43 -1.09 -5.68 -0.28
C GLY A 43 -0.50 -5.29 -1.63
N SER A 44 -0.05 -4.04 -1.74
CA SER A 44 0.43 -3.45 -3.00
C SER A 44 1.57 -4.21 -3.67
N ARG A 45 2.48 -4.85 -2.90
CA ARG A 45 3.54 -5.68 -3.48
C ARG A 45 2.98 -6.88 -4.25
N PHE A 46 1.91 -7.51 -3.76
CA PHE A 46 1.23 -8.62 -4.44
C PHE A 46 0.24 -8.17 -5.51
N VAL A 47 -0.25 -6.93 -5.49
CA VAL A 47 -0.94 -6.34 -6.66
C VAL A 47 -0.02 -6.38 -7.88
N CYS A 48 1.27 -6.06 -7.70
CA CYS A 48 2.32 -6.16 -8.71
C CYS A 48 2.92 -7.58 -8.82
N SER A 49 2.09 -8.61 -8.68
CA SER A 49 2.47 -9.99 -9.03
C SER A 49 1.90 -10.38 -10.40
N GLU A 50 2.51 -11.37 -11.07
CA GLU A 50 1.97 -11.91 -12.32
C GLU A 50 0.59 -12.53 -12.11
N GLU A 51 0.40 -13.23 -11.00
CA GLU A 51 -0.80 -13.99 -10.63
C GLU A 51 -1.98 -13.13 -10.18
N SER A 52 -1.72 -11.88 -9.78
CA SER A 52 -2.77 -10.92 -9.42
C SER A 52 -3.79 -10.76 -10.55
N SER A 53 -5.09 -10.83 -10.24
CA SER A 53 -6.17 -10.63 -11.22
C SER A 53 -6.41 -9.16 -11.59
N ALA A 54 -5.61 -8.24 -11.06
CA ALA A 54 -5.71 -6.83 -11.41
C ALA A 54 -5.34 -6.60 -12.88
N HIS A 55 -5.95 -5.60 -13.51
CA HIS A 55 -5.71 -5.30 -14.90
C HIS A 55 -4.22 -4.95 -15.16
N PRO A 56 -3.59 -5.44 -16.24
CA PRO A 56 -2.19 -5.12 -16.54
C PRO A 56 -1.89 -3.63 -16.55
N ALA A 57 -2.78 -2.80 -17.12
CA ALA A 57 -2.62 -1.34 -17.13
C ALA A 57 -2.56 -0.74 -15.71
N PHE A 58 -3.36 -1.27 -14.78
CA PHE A 58 -3.32 -0.84 -13.39
C PHE A 58 -2.02 -1.27 -12.70
N LYS A 59 -1.57 -2.53 -12.89
CA LYS A 59 -0.27 -2.98 -12.36
C LYS A 59 0.88 -2.10 -12.86
N GLN A 60 0.87 -1.75 -14.15
CA GLN A 60 1.87 -0.86 -14.75
C GLN A 60 1.80 0.56 -14.15
N ARG A 61 0.58 1.08 -13.94
CA ARG A 61 0.39 2.37 -13.27
C ARG A 61 0.93 2.37 -11.84
N VAL A 62 0.81 1.26 -11.12
CA VAL A 62 1.33 1.10 -9.75
C VAL A 62 2.86 1.10 -9.73
N VAL A 63 3.54 0.36 -10.61
CA VAL A 63 5.02 0.34 -10.66
C VAL A 63 5.61 1.64 -11.18
N ALA A 64 4.85 2.39 -11.98
CA ALA A 64 5.23 3.73 -12.44
C ALA A 64 4.99 4.82 -11.38
N ALA A 65 4.28 4.53 -10.30
CA ALA A 65 3.93 5.53 -9.29
C ALA A 65 5.15 5.94 -8.47
N GLY A 66 5.45 7.24 -8.44
CA GLY A 66 6.47 7.83 -7.60
C GLY A 66 6.05 8.06 -6.15
N GLU A 67 6.97 8.62 -5.38
CA GLU A 67 6.66 9.15 -4.05
C GLU A 67 5.59 10.26 -4.13
N GLY A 68 4.66 10.28 -3.17
CA GLY A 68 3.65 11.36 -3.07
C GLY A 68 2.48 11.25 -4.06
N GLU A 69 2.48 10.27 -4.95
CA GLU A 69 1.40 10.07 -5.93
C GLU A 69 0.13 9.44 -5.35
N THR A 70 0.19 8.89 -4.14
CA THR A 70 -1.00 8.37 -3.45
C THR A 70 -1.49 9.33 -2.37
N VAL A 71 -2.81 9.38 -2.20
CA VAL A 71 -3.47 10.31 -1.27
C VAL A 71 -4.60 9.59 -0.55
N LEU A 72 -4.75 9.89 0.74
CA LEU A 72 -5.87 9.43 1.56
C LEU A 72 -7.01 10.45 1.43
N THR A 73 -8.15 10.03 0.92
CA THR A 73 -9.31 10.87 0.59
C THR A 73 -10.62 10.18 0.98
N LEU A 74 -11.77 10.80 0.70
CA LEU A 74 -13.13 10.28 0.99
C LEU A 74 -13.33 9.92 2.47
N LYS A 75 -12.79 10.75 3.37
CA LYS A 75 -12.75 10.46 4.81
C LYS A 75 -14.13 10.48 5.46
N GLU A 76 -15.05 11.24 4.88
CA GLU A 76 -16.45 11.41 5.25
C GLU A 76 -17.31 10.19 4.85
N LEU A 77 -16.80 9.36 3.94
CA LEU A 77 -17.41 8.11 3.52
C LEU A 77 -16.65 6.94 4.17
N ALA A 78 -15.80 6.29 3.39
CA ALA A 78 -14.84 5.31 3.86
C ALA A 78 -13.45 5.80 3.41
N PRO A 79 -12.55 6.17 4.34
CA PRO A 79 -11.23 6.67 3.98
C PRO A 79 -10.49 5.68 3.08
N VAL A 80 -10.15 6.12 1.88
CA VAL A 80 -9.49 5.30 0.86
C VAL A 80 -8.19 5.96 0.43
N ARG A 81 -7.16 5.14 0.22
CA ARG A 81 -5.91 5.60 -0.36
C ARG A 81 -5.83 5.17 -1.82
N LEU A 82 -5.69 6.14 -2.71
CA LEU A 82 -5.64 5.91 -4.15
C LEU A 82 -4.54 6.71 -4.83
N ILE A 83 -4.18 6.31 -6.04
CA ILE A 83 -3.30 7.06 -6.96
C ILE A 83 -4.05 8.27 -7.51
N ARG A 84 -3.38 9.43 -7.60
CA ARG A 84 -3.94 10.62 -8.26
C ARG A 84 -4.18 10.35 -9.76
N ASN A 85 -5.42 10.52 -10.17
CA ASN A 85 -5.90 10.42 -11.56
C ASN A 85 -7.04 11.44 -11.80
N PRO A 86 -7.63 11.51 -13.01
CA PRO A 86 -8.80 12.36 -13.29
C PRO A 86 -9.97 12.19 -12.31
N PHE A 87 -10.35 10.97 -11.93
CA PHE A 87 -11.38 10.76 -10.89
C PHE A 87 -11.01 11.42 -9.56
N PHE A 88 -9.76 11.32 -9.12
CA PHE A 88 -9.30 12.04 -7.93
C PHE A 88 -9.48 13.56 -8.05
N GLN A 89 -9.21 14.15 -9.23
CA GLN A 89 -9.46 15.58 -9.47
C GLN A 89 -10.94 15.92 -9.30
N GLN A 90 -11.86 15.10 -9.83
CA GLN A 90 -13.31 15.30 -9.64
C GLN A 90 -13.70 15.31 -8.16
N VAL A 91 -13.10 14.42 -7.36
CA VAL A 91 -13.29 14.38 -5.91
C VAL A 91 -12.73 15.66 -5.25
N GLN A 92 -11.56 16.15 -5.66
CA GLN A 92 -11.00 17.40 -5.15
C GLN A 92 -11.88 18.62 -5.49
N GLU A 93 -12.42 18.67 -6.70
CA GLU A 93 -13.36 19.72 -7.12
C GLU A 93 -14.65 19.67 -6.30
N ALA A 94 -15.17 18.48 -5.98
CA ALA A 94 -16.31 18.34 -5.09
C ALA A 94 -16.00 18.92 -3.70
N TYR A 95 -14.84 18.62 -3.12
CA TYR A 95 -14.42 19.24 -1.85
C TYR A 95 -14.26 20.75 -1.94
N ALA A 96 -13.68 21.27 -3.03
CA ALA A 96 -13.52 22.71 -3.24
C ALA A 96 -14.86 23.45 -3.30
N ARG A 97 -15.94 22.76 -3.67
CA ARG A 97 -17.32 23.27 -3.65
C ARG A 97 -18.07 22.97 -2.35
N CYS A 98 -17.39 22.48 -1.31
CA CYS A 98 -17.99 22.08 -0.04
C CYS A 98 -19.11 21.05 -0.21
N ALA A 99 -18.91 20.07 -1.09
CA ALA A 99 -19.91 19.04 -1.36
C ALA A 99 -20.35 18.30 -0.09
N THR A 100 -21.64 17.98 0.01
CA THR A 100 -22.17 17.16 1.09
C THR A 100 -21.75 15.70 0.95
N THR A 101 -21.92 14.92 2.01
CA THR A 101 -21.67 13.48 2.00
C THR A 101 -22.48 12.75 0.90
N GLU A 102 -23.71 13.18 0.64
CA GLU A 102 -24.57 12.64 -0.42
C GLU A 102 -23.99 12.92 -1.80
N GLN A 103 -23.54 14.16 -2.06
CA GLN A 103 -22.92 14.55 -3.32
C GLN A 103 -21.59 13.81 -3.55
N LEU A 104 -20.80 13.57 -2.50
CA LEU A 104 -19.58 12.76 -2.60
C LEU A 104 -19.90 11.29 -2.96
N LYS A 105 -21.01 10.73 -2.46
CA LYS A 105 -21.46 9.38 -2.85
C LYS A 105 -21.86 9.34 -4.33
N GLU A 106 -22.50 10.40 -4.83
CA GLU A 106 -22.85 10.52 -6.26
C GLU A 106 -21.59 10.56 -7.14
N VAL A 107 -20.57 11.34 -6.75
CA VAL A 107 -19.28 11.42 -7.45
C VAL A 107 -18.57 10.06 -7.44
N LEU A 108 -18.48 9.40 -6.28
CA LEU A 108 -17.89 8.07 -6.15
C LEU A 108 -18.61 7.04 -7.03
N GLY A 109 -19.95 7.09 -7.05
CA GLY A 109 -20.78 6.19 -7.84
C GLY A 109 -20.73 4.75 -7.32
N ARG A 110 -20.82 3.78 -8.23
CA ARG A 110 -20.84 2.35 -7.91
C ARG A 110 -19.69 1.60 -8.57
N ALA A 111 -19.11 0.65 -7.84
CA ALA A 111 -18.09 -0.30 -8.32
C ALA A 111 -16.86 0.35 -8.99
N ARG A 112 -16.48 1.56 -8.56
CA ARG A 112 -15.40 2.32 -9.19
C ARG A 112 -14.01 1.69 -8.97
N ALA A 113 -13.80 1.04 -7.82
CA ALA A 113 -12.61 0.23 -7.57
C ALA A 113 -12.46 -0.92 -8.59
N LYS A 114 -13.57 -1.62 -8.91
CA LYS A 114 -13.56 -2.66 -9.96
C LYS A 114 -13.23 -2.06 -11.33
N ARG A 115 -13.88 -0.94 -11.68
CA ARG A 115 -13.62 -0.22 -12.94
C ARG A 115 -12.13 0.11 -13.12
N GLY A 116 -11.49 0.61 -12.07
CA GLY A 116 -10.06 0.93 -12.12
C GLY A 116 -9.15 -0.28 -12.08
N MET A 117 -9.27 -1.07 -11.01
CA MET A 117 -8.30 -2.12 -10.69
C MET A 117 -8.48 -3.39 -11.51
N PHE A 118 -9.70 -3.73 -11.91
CA PHE A 118 -10.02 -4.98 -12.62
C PHE A 118 -10.30 -4.75 -14.11
N GLU A 119 -11.04 -3.69 -14.46
CA GLU A 119 -11.40 -3.38 -15.85
C GLU A 119 -10.36 -2.47 -16.55
N GLY A 120 -9.44 -1.85 -15.79
CA GLY A 120 -8.29 -1.15 -16.35
C GLY A 120 -8.52 0.30 -16.75
N ASP A 121 -9.65 0.89 -16.35
CA ASP A 121 -9.95 2.30 -16.59
C ASP A 121 -9.17 3.17 -15.61
N LEU A 122 -8.03 3.70 -16.07
CA LEU A 122 -7.13 4.48 -15.21
C LEU A 122 -7.62 5.90 -14.93
N ASP A 123 -8.59 6.40 -15.69
CA ASP A 123 -9.05 7.78 -15.59
C ASP A 123 -10.25 7.90 -14.68
N GLU A 124 -11.26 7.05 -14.90
CA GLU A 124 -12.50 7.02 -14.14
C GLU A 124 -12.49 5.93 -13.05
N GLY A 125 -11.43 5.12 -12.96
CA GLY A 125 -11.27 4.13 -11.91
C GLY A 125 -10.85 4.72 -10.56
N GLU A 126 -11.25 4.04 -9.48
CA GLU A 126 -10.70 4.27 -8.16
C GLU A 126 -9.47 3.38 -7.99
N LEU A 127 -8.28 3.99 -8.11
CA LEU A 127 -7.01 3.28 -8.21
C LEU A 127 -6.40 3.04 -6.82
N GLU A 128 -7.00 2.16 -6.03
CA GLU A 128 -6.60 1.92 -4.64
C GLU A 128 -5.21 1.27 -4.53
N ILE A 129 -4.29 1.95 -3.84
CA ILE A 129 -2.95 1.40 -3.57
C ILE A 129 -2.29 2.09 -2.38
N GLY A 130 -1.42 1.37 -1.67
CA GLY A 130 -0.65 1.92 -0.55
C GLY A 130 0.55 2.75 -1.01
N GLN A 131 1.06 3.62 -0.14
CA GLN A 131 2.25 4.46 -0.39
C GLN A 131 3.50 3.65 -0.78
N VAL A 132 3.55 2.39 -0.38
CA VAL A 132 4.65 1.48 -0.72
C VAL A 132 4.80 1.28 -2.23
N SER A 133 3.78 1.59 -3.05
CA SER A 133 3.90 1.64 -4.51
C SER A 133 5.07 2.49 -4.99
N GLY A 134 5.38 3.57 -4.26
CA GLY A 134 6.53 4.44 -4.53
C GLY A 134 7.89 3.75 -4.47
N GLN A 135 7.97 2.52 -3.96
CA GLN A 135 9.20 1.69 -3.89
C GLN A 135 9.17 0.47 -4.82
N LEU A 136 8.04 0.18 -5.48
CA LEU A 136 7.90 -0.99 -6.34
C LEU A 136 8.31 -0.61 -7.77
N ARG A 137 9.09 -1.46 -8.47
CA ARG A 137 9.66 -1.13 -9.80
C ARG A 137 9.40 -2.18 -10.88
N ASP A 138 8.72 -3.24 -10.52
CA ASP A 138 8.75 -4.52 -11.20
C ASP A 138 7.47 -5.30 -10.93
N ILE A 139 7.07 -6.12 -11.90
CA ILE A 139 6.00 -7.10 -11.75
C ILE A 139 6.69 -8.46 -11.76
N LEU A 140 6.47 -9.26 -10.72
CA LEU A 140 7.22 -10.49 -10.47
C LEU A 140 6.27 -11.65 -10.16
N PRO A 141 6.65 -12.91 -10.41
CA PRO A 141 5.92 -14.05 -9.87
C PRO A 141 5.81 -13.96 -8.35
N ALA A 142 4.66 -14.32 -7.79
CA ALA A 142 4.39 -14.26 -6.35
C ALA A 142 5.41 -15.07 -5.53
N ALA A 143 5.84 -16.23 -6.05
CA ALA A 143 6.89 -17.05 -5.44
C ALA A 143 8.24 -16.29 -5.35
N THR A 144 8.57 -15.47 -6.35
CA THR A 144 9.78 -14.65 -6.35
C THR A 144 9.67 -13.51 -5.33
N ILE A 145 8.50 -12.87 -5.23
CA ILE A 145 8.23 -11.84 -4.20
C ILE A 145 8.46 -12.42 -2.79
N VAL A 146 7.86 -13.57 -2.49
CA VAL A 146 8.02 -14.22 -1.17
C VAL A 146 9.49 -14.52 -0.89
N ARG A 147 10.20 -15.10 -1.88
CA ARG A 147 11.62 -15.44 -1.73
C ARG A 147 12.47 -14.20 -1.45
N GLN A 148 12.31 -13.15 -2.26
CA GLN A 148 13.04 -11.89 -2.11
C GLN A 148 12.81 -11.25 -0.73
N VAL A 149 11.55 -11.12 -0.31
CA VAL A 149 11.22 -10.54 1.01
C VAL A 149 11.86 -11.35 2.14
N MET A 150 11.85 -12.68 2.07
CA MET A 150 12.45 -13.53 3.09
C MET A 150 13.98 -13.46 3.11
N ASP A 151 14.62 -13.38 1.94
CA ASP A 151 16.08 -13.28 1.82
C ASP A 151 16.57 -11.90 2.28
N GLU A 152 15.89 -10.82 1.87
CA GLU A 152 16.13 -9.46 2.36
C GLU A 152 15.95 -9.36 3.88
N TYR A 153 14.91 -9.99 4.44
CA TYR A 153 14.69 -10.02 5.88
C TYR A 153 15.85 -10.68 6.62
N ARG A 154 16.32 -11.84 6.13
CA ARG A 154 17.46 -12.56 6.71
C ARG A 154 18.75 -11.75 6.62
N SER A 155 19.02 -11.11 5.47
CA SER A 155 20.19 -10.25 5.29
C SER A 155 20.15 -9.06 6.24
N ALA A 156 19.04 -8.32 6.24
CA ALA A 156 18.84 -7.16 7.09
C ALA A 156 18.97 -7.49 8.58
N ARG A 157 18.46 -8.65 9.01
CA ARG A 157 18.58 -9.11 10.40
C ARG A 157 20.03 -9.40 10.76
N LYS A 158 20.79 -10.03 9.86
CA LYS A 158 22.21 -10.30 10.06
C LYS A 158 23.01 -9.00 10.15
N GLU A 159 22.82 -8.08 9.20
CA GLU A 159 23.47 -6.78 9.16
C GLU A 159 23.20 -5.96 10.43
N LEU A 160 21.94 -5.95 10.91
CA LEU A 160 21.56 -5.23 12.13
C LEU A 160 22.29 -5.72 13.39
N LEU A 161 22.62 -7.02 13.45
CA LEU A 161 23.27 -7.65 14.59
C LEU A 161 24.80 -7.61 14.50
N ASP A 162 25.35 -7.73 13.29
CA ASP A 162 26.77 -8.03 13.09
C ASP A 162 27.58 -6.86 12.51
N ALA A 163 26.95 -5.86 11.88
CA ALA A 163 27.68 -4.80 11.18
C ALA A 163 27.92 -3.54 12.04
N PRO A 164 29.13 -2.95 12.03
CA PRO A 164 29.35 -1.65 12.64
C PRO A 164 28.50 -0.59 11.92
N ARG A 165 27.63 0.11 12.66
CA ARG A 165 26.68 1.09 12.10
C ARG A 165 27.33 2.36 11.56
N PHE A 166 28.55 2.66 12.02
CA PHE A 166 29.32 3.81 11.62
C PHE A 166 30.71 3.33 11.25
N HIS A 167 31.18 3.74 10.07
CA HIS A 167 32.59 3.65 9.72
C HIS A 167 33.29 4.87 10.33
N ALA A 168 34.40 4.65 11.02
CA ALA A 168 35.25 5.71 11.57
C ALA A 168 35.93 6.51 10.45
#